data_AF-A0A2M7XAG6-F1
#
_entry.id   AF-A0A2M7XAG6-F1
#
_cell.length_a   1.000
_cell.length_b   1.000
_cell.length_c   1.000
_cell.angle_alpha   90.00
_cell.angle_beta   90.00
_cell.angle_gamma   90.00
#
_symmetry.space_group_name_H-M   'P 1'
#
loop_
_entity.id
_entity.type
_entity.pdbx_description
1 polymer ?
#
loop_
_entity_poly.entity_id
_entity_poly.type
_entity_poly.pdbx_seq_one_letter_code
_entity_poly.pdbx_strand_id
1 'polypeptide(L)'
;MAVILFFCLLFITNMSAFWMPENGWAAQFLFIAIITDFLSGGVFPLDILPLAFQKVLYSTPFPYLLFFPLQVYLGKIAGLEIIRGLATAFTWVFILFMTVKFIWAKGLRRYSAEGR
;
A
#
# COMPACT_ATOMS: atom_id res chain seq x y z
N MET A 1 7.88 4.47 -8.23
CA MET A 1 7.78 3.52 -7.07
C MET A 1 6.44 3.62 -6.38
N ALA A 2 5.96 4.82 -6.00
CA ALA A 2 4.62 5.01 -5.41
C ALA A 2 3.49 4.38 -6.24
N VAL A 3 3.49 4.58 -7.58
CA VAL A 3 2.51 3.96 -8.49
C VAL A 3 2.52 2.44 -8.41
N ILE A 4 3.71 1.82 -8.32
CA ILE A 4 3.85 0.36 -8.25
C ILE A 4 3.33 -0.16 -6.90
N LEU A 5 3.70 0.51 -5.80
CA LEU A 5 3.17 0.19 -4.47
C LEU A 5 1.64 0.27 -4.45
N PHE A 6 1.09 1.37 -4.95
CA PHE A 6 -0.35 1.57 -5.03
C PHE A 6 -1.02 0.48 -5.88
N PHE A 7 -0.45 0.17 -7.04
CA PHE A 7 -0.94 -0.91 -7.90
C PHE A 7 -0.94 -2.24 -7.15
N CYS A 8 0.12 -2.61 -6.44
CA CYS A 8 0.15 -3.87 -5.68
C CYS A 8 -0.91 -3.90 -4.57
N LEU A 9 -1.08 -2.81 -3.81
CA LEU A 9 -2.12 -2.72 -2.77
C LEU A 9 -3.54 -2.84 -3.36
N LEU A 10 -3.79 -2.09 -4.43
CA LEU A 10 -5.05 -2.13 -5.16
C LEU A 10 -5.34 -3.53 -5.68
N PHE A 11 -4.35 -4.18 -6.29
CA PHE A 11 -4.51 -5.48 -6.90
C PHE A 11 -4.73 -6.58 -5.86
N ILE A 12 -3.97 -6.58 -4.75
CA ILE A 12 -4.22 -7.49 -3.60
C ILE A 12 -5.65 -7.33 -3.08
N THR A 13 -6.11 -6.09 -2.93
CA THR A 13 -7.47 -5.83 -2.43
C THR A 13 -8.53 -6.36 -3.39
N ASN A 14 -8.35 -6.17 -4.70
CA ASN A 14 -9.26 -6.69 -5.72
C ASN A 14 -9.30 -8.23 -5.77
N MET A 15 -8.19 -8.91 -5.49
CA MET A 15 -8.17 -10.38 -5.45
C MET A 15 -9.04 -11.00 -4.36
N SER A 16 -9.49 -10.23 -3.36
CA SER A 16 -10.46 -10.71 -2.37
C SER A 16 -11.75 -11.24 -3.03
N ALA A 17 -12.09 -10.72 -4.22
CA ALA A 17 -13.23 -11.16 -5.01
C ALA A 17 -13.16 -12.63 -5.44
N PHE A 18 -11.98 -13.26 -5.48
CA PHE A 18 -11.86 -14.69 -5.77
C PHE A 18 -12.51 -15.58 -4.69
N TRP A 19 -12.63 -15.09 -3.46
CA TRP A 19 -13.21 -15.83 -2.34
C TRP A 19 -14.55 -15.27 -1.88
N MET A 20 -14.77 -13.97 -2.06
CA MET A 20 -15.99 -13.27 -1.64
C MET A 20 -16.46 -12.32 -2.75
N PRO A 21 -17.05 -12.82 -3.84
CA PRO A 21 -17.45 -12.00 -4.99
C PRO A 21 -18.44 -10.89 -4.60
N GLU A 22 -19.39 -11.23 -3.73
CA GLU A 22 -20.43 -10.33 -3.20
C GLU A 22 -19.85 -9.12 -2.45
N ASN A 23 -18.67 -9.29 -1.83
CA ASN A 23 -18.08 -8.31 -0.90
C ASN A 23 -16.84 -7.60 -1.47
N GLY A 24 -16.48 -7.82 -2.74
CA GLY A 24 -15.28 -7.23 -3.35
C GLY A 24 -15.27 -5.70 -3.26
N TRP A 25 -16.43 -5.05 -3.44
CA TRP A 25 -16.56 -3.60 -3.34
C TRP A 25 -16.28 -3.07 -1.92
N ALA A 26 -16.75 -3.77 -0.89
CA ALA A 26 -16.53 -3.36 0.51
C ALA A 26 -15.04 -3.40 0.87
N ALA A 27 -14.31 -4.42 0.43
CA ALA A 27 -12.87 -4.51 0.62
C ALA A 27 -12.14 -3.35 -0.08
N GLN A 28 -12.50 -3.05 -1.32
CA GLN A 28 -11.91 -1.93 -2.06
C GLN A 28 -12.18 -0.59 -1.38
N PHE A 29 -13.42 -0.34 -0.96
CA PHE A 29 -13.79 0.90 -0.28
C PHE A 29 -13.03 1.06 1.04
N LEU A 30 -13.05 0.05 1.91
CA LEU A 30 -12.39 0.12 3.21
C LEU A 30 -10.86 0.26 3.07
N PHE A 31 -10.20 -0.60 2.29
CA PHE A 31 -8.74 -0.61 2.23
C PHE A 31 -8.15 0.52 1.39
N ILE A 32 -8.73 0.80 0.21
CA ILE A 32 -8.15 1.78 -0.71
C ILE A 32 -8.69 3.18 -0.41
N ALA A 33 -10.01 3.35 -0.30
CA ALA A 33 -10.57 4.69 -0.12
C ALA A 33 -10.39 5.24 1.30
N ILE A 34 -10.42 4.38 2.33
CA ILE A 34 -10.30 4.83 3.73
C ILE A 34 -8.88 4.62 4.25
N ILE A 35 -8.43 3.36 4.38
CA ILE A 35 -7.19 3.04 5.09
C ILE A 35 -5.97 3.64 4.37
N THR A 36 -5.87 3.45 3.05
CA THR A 36 -4.71 3.93 2.28
C THR A 36 -4.65 5.46 2.26
N ASP A 37 -5.77 6.15 2.11
CA ASP A 37 -5.82 7.61 2.08
C ASP A 37 -5.42 8.22 3.44
N PHE A 38 -5.91 7.63 4.53
CA PHE A 38 -5.57 8.06 5.89
C PHE A 38 -4.09 7.81 6.24
N LEU A 39 -3.60 6.59 6.01
CA LEU A 39 -2.24 6.19 6.39
C LEU A 39 -1.15 6.76 5.45
N SER A 40 -1.53 7.19 4.25
CA SER A 40 -0.59 7.85 3.32
C SER A 40 -0.44 9.35 3.56
N GLY A 41 -1.26 9.94 4.46
CA GLY A 41 -1.27 11.36 4.76
C GLY A 41 -2.11 12.20 3.80
N GLY A 42 -3.08 11.59 3.10
CA GLY A 42 -4.00 12.29 2.19
C GLY A 42 -5.03 13.15 2.92
N VAL A 43 -5.53 12.68 4.06
CA VAL A 43 -6.50 13.41 4.89
C VAL A 43 -5.83 14.49 5.75
N PHE A 44 -4.67 14.19 6.33
CA PHE A 44 -3.88 15.14 7.09
C PHE A 44 -2.38 14.81 7.04
N PRO A 45 -1.50 15.80 7.27
CA PRO A 45 -0.06 15.60 7.32
C PRO A 45 0.35 14.63 8.43
N LEU A 46 1.16 13.60 8.13
CA LEU A 46 1.54 12.60 9.15
C LEU A 46 2.45 13.17 10.26
N ASP A 47 3.06 14.34 10.04
CA ASP A 47 3.92 15.02 11.00
C ASP A 47 3.17 15.64 12.19
N ILE A 48 1.82 15.72 12.14
CA ILE A 48 1.00 16.13 13.29
C ILE A 48 0.87 15.03 14.36
N LEU A 49 1.12 13.77 13.99
CA LEU A 49 0.94 12.64 14.90
C LEU A 49 2.08 12.56 15.93
N PRO A 50 1.88 11.93 17.09
CA PRO A 50 2.98 11.71 18.03
C PRO A 50 4.11 10.88 17.41
N LEU A 51 5.35 11.14 17.82
CA LEU A 51 6.56 10.55 17.23
C LEU A 51 6.54 9.01 17.18
N ALA A 52 5.91 8.36 18.16
CA ALA A 52 5.75 6.91 18.19
C ALA A 52 4.93 6.39 17.00
N PHE A 53 3.82 7.06 16.66
CA PHE A 53 2.97 6.69 15.53
C PHE A 53 3.67 6.96 14.20
N GLN A 54 4.38 8.09 14.10
CA GLN A 54 5.16 8.39 12.90
C GLN A 54 6.17 7.28 12.61
N LYS A 55 6.94 6.83 13.61
CA LYS A 55 7.91 5.74 13.45
C LYS A 55 7.27 4.45 12.93
N VAL A 56 6.09 4.10 13.44
CA VAL A 56 5.33 2.94 12.95
C VAL A 56 4.90 3.15 11.51
N LEU A 57 4.30 4.31 11.19
CA LEU A 57 3.85 4.62 9.83
C LEU A 57 4.99 4.57 8.81
N TYR A 58 6.13 5.18 9.11
CA TYR A 58 7.31 5.16 8.23
C TYR A 58 7.92 3.77 8.05
N SER A 59 7.58 2.79 8.90
CA SER A 59 7.94 1.39 8.67
C SER A 59 7.01 0.67 7.67
N THR A 60 5.84 1.24 7.38
CA THR A 60 4.80 0.68 6.49
C THR A 60 4.92 1.23 5.06
N PRO A 61 4.22 0.68 4.05
CA PRO A 61 4.31 1.20 2.68
C PRO A 61 3.55 2.52 2.46
N PHE A 62 2.62 2.88 3.35
CA PHE A 62 1.62 3.91 3.08
C PHE A 62 2.20 5.33 2.95
N PRO A 63 3.11 5.81 3.83
CA PRO A 63 3.66 7.16 3.69
C PRO A 63 4.41 7.36 2.36
N TYR A 64 4.95 6.30 1.78
CA TYR A 64 5.69 6.33 0.51
C TYR A 64 4.79 6.49 -0.72
N LEU A 65 3.47 6.45 -0.55
CA LEU A 65 2.49 6.71 -1.61
C LEU A 65 2.30 8.21 -1.86
N LEU A 66 2.33 9.03 -0.80
CA LEU A 66 1.97 10.45 -0.88
C LEU A 66 2.82 11.33 0.05
N PHE A 67 2.79 11.11 1.37
CA PHE A 67 3.43 12.02 2.32
C PHE A 67 4.96 12.14 2.13
N PHE A 68 5.67 11.03 1.98
CA PHE A 68 7.12 11.03 1.77
C PHE A 68 7.55 11.78 0.48
N PRO A 69 7.03 11.46 -0.72
CA PRO A 69 7.42 12.18 -1.93
C PRO A 69 7.05 13.67 -1.86
N LEU A 70 5.94 14.03 -1.19
CA LEU A 70 5.58 15.42 -0.95
C LEU A 70 6.63 16.13 -0.07
N GLN A 71 7.09 15.49 1.00
CA GLN A 71 8.11 16.05 1.89
C GLN A 71 9.48 16.19 1.21
N VAL A 72 9.82 15.28 0.30
CA VAL A 72 11.01 15.40 -0.57
C VAL A 72 10.85 16.57 -1.54
N TYR A 73 9.69 16.70 -2.18
CA TYR A 73 9.40 17.81 -3.10
C TYR A 73 9.47 19.18 -2.41
N LEU A 74 8.99 19.26 -1.17
CA LEU A 74 9.05 20.47 -0.34
C LEU A 74 10.46 20.75 0.23
N GLY A 75 11.44 19.90 -0.03
CA GLY A 75 12.82 20.07 0.46
C GLY A 75 12.98 19.79 1.96
N LYS A 76 11.97 19.22 2.63
CA LYS A 76 12.02 18.88 4.06
C LYS A 76 12.82 17.59 4.33
N ILE A 77 12.89 16.69 3.36
CA ILE A 77 13.70 15.47 3.40
C ILE A 77 14.80 15.60 2.34
N ALA A 78 16.07 15.45 2.76
CA ALA A 78 17.24 15.62 1.90
C ALA A 78 18.35 14.59 2.18
N GLY A 79 19.25 14.43 1.21
CA GLY A 79 20.47 13.62 1.37
C GLY A 79 20.18 12.14 1.62
N LEU A 80 20.79 11.58 2.67
CA LEU A 80 20.71 10.16 3.00
C LEU A 80 19.29 9.69 3.34
N GLU A 81 18.44 10.59 3.87
CA GLU A 81 17.05 10.26 4.22
C GLU A 81 16.20 9.95 2.98
N ILE A 82 16.49 10.58 1.83
CA ILE A 82 15.84 10.23 0.56
C ILE A 82 16.18 8.79 0.18
N ILE A 83 17.47 8.43 0.25
CA ILE A 83 17.95 7.09 -0.11
C ILE A 83 17.32 6.03 0.81
N ARG A 84 17.26 6.30 2.12
CA ARG A 84 16.60 5.42 3.09
C ARG A 84 15.13 5.22 2.75
N GLY A 85 14.39 6.30 2.49
CA GLY A 85 12.98 6.18 2.14
C GLY A 85 12.73 5.46 0.82
N LEU A 86 13.58 5.67 -0.19
CA LEU A 86 13.52 4.91 -1.44
C LEU A 86 13.83 3.42 -1.23
N ALA A 87 14.82 3.08 -0.40
CA ALA A 87 15.13 1.69 -0.07
C ALA A 87 13.97 1.00 0.67
N THR A 88 13.32 1.69 1.61
CA THR A 88 12.12 1.17 2.28
C THR A 88 10.97 0.96 1.30
N ALA A 89 10.70 1.95 0.43
CA ALA A 89 9.67 1.83 -0.60
C ALA A 89 9.95 0.66 -1.56
N PHE A 90 11.21 0.47 -1.98
CA PHE A 90 11.61 -0.66 -2.82
C PHE A 90 11.40 -2.00 -2.13
N THR A 91 11.79 -2.11 -0.85
CA THR A 91 11.58 -3.31 -0.03
C THR A 91 10.10 -3.68 0.03
N TRP A 92 9.23 -2.69 0.23
CA TRP A 92 7.78 -2.93 0.22
C TRP A 92 7.23 -3.30 -1.16
N VAL A 93 7.74 -2.71 -2.25
CA VAL A 93 7.36 -3.15 -3.61
C VAL A 93 7.68 -4.63 -3.78
N PHE A 94 8.87 -5.07 -3.37
CA PHE A 94 9.27 -6.46 -3.47
C PHE A 94 8.35 -7.38 -2.64
N ILE A 95 8.11 -7.04 -1.37
CA ILE A 95 7.23 -7.81 -0.48
C ILE A 95 5.81 -7.91 -1.05
N LEU A 96 5.21 -6.79 -1.44
CA LEU A 96 3.84 -6.75 -1.96
C LEU A 96 3.73 -7.48 -3.30
N PHE A 97 4.73 -7.38 -4.17
CA PHE A 97 4.75 -8.10 -5.43
C PHE A 97 4.79 -9.62 -5.21
N MET A 98 5.58 -10.12 -4.24
CA MET A 98 5.56 -11.54 -3.88
C MET A 98 4.21 -11.97 -3.31
N THR A 99 3.60 -11.12 -2.48
CA THR A 99 2.24 -11.34 -1.97
C THR A 99 1.21 -11.40 -3.10
N VAL A 100 1.27 -10.50 -4.08
CA VAL A 100 0.43 -10.54 -5.29
C VAL A 100 0.55 -11.88 -5.99
N LYS A 101 1.78 -12.34 -6.29
CA LYS A 101 2.00 -13.62 -6.98
C LYS A 101 1.43 -14.80 -6.20
N PHE A 102 1.60 -14.79 -4.88
CA PHE A 102 1.11 -15.83 -4.00
C PHE A 102 -0.42 -15.89 -3.93
N ILE A 103 -1.08 -14.75 -3.72
CA ILE A 103 -2.54 -14.66 -3.64
C ILE A 103 -3.15 -15.01 -5.01
N TRP A 104 -2.56 -14.51 -6.10
CA TRP A 104 -3.00 -14.83 -7.46
C TRP A 104 -3.03 -16.34 -7.73
N ALA A 105 -1.94 -17.04 -7.41
CA ALA A 105 -1.85 -18.48 -7.60
C ALA A 105 -2.92 -19.25 -6.81
N LYS A 106 -3.26 -18.78 -5.60
CA LYS A 106 -4.33 -19.38 -4.79
C LYS A 106 -5.72 -19.03 -5.33
N GLY A 107 -5.93 -17.79 -5.76
CA GLY A 107 -7.20 -17.28 -6.28
C GLY A 107 -7.63 -17.99 -7.55
N LEU A 108 -6.69 -18.20 -8.49
CA LEU A 108 -6.95 -18.94 -9.73
C LEU A 108 -7.46 -20.36 -9.47
N ARG A 109 -6.86 -21.08 -8.51
CA ARG A 109 -7.29 -22.45 -8.16
C ARG A 109 -8.74 -22.49 -7.66
N ARG A 110 -9.16 -21.46 -6.91
CA ARG A 110 -10.53 -21.34 -6.40
C ARG A 110 -11.53 -21.00 -7.51
N TYR A 111 -11.17 -20.04 -8.36
CA TYR A 111 -12.02 -19.60 -9.47
C TYR A 111 -12.27 -20.72 -10.49
N SER A 112 -11.23 -21.52 -10.82
CA SER A 112 -11.39 -22.66 -11.72
C SER A 112 -12.31 -23.77 -11.20
N ALA A 113 -12.64 -23.80 -9.90
CA ALA A 113 -13.57 -24.77 -9.33
C ALA A 113 -15.05 -24.39 -9.51
N GLU A 114 -15.36 -23.10 -9.69
CA GLU A 114 -16.73 -22.58 -9.88
C GLU A 114 -17.16 -22.58 -11.36
N GLY A 115 -16.23 -22.82 -12.29
CA GLY A 115 -16.48 -22.84 -13.74
C GLY A 115 -16.85 -24.22 -14.31
N ARG A 116 -17.46 -25.11 -13.51
CA ARG A 116 -17.90 -26.45 -13.92
C ARG A 116 -19.40 -26.63 -13.70
#